data_AF-A0A0D2E7R5-F1
#
_entry.id   AF-A0A0D2E7R5-F1
#
_cell.length_a   1.000
_cell.length_b   1.000
_cell.length_c   1.000
_cell.angle_alpha   90.00
_cell.angle_beta   90.00
_cell.angle_gamma   90.00
#
_symmetry.space_group_name_H-M   'P 1'
#
loop_
_entity.id
_entity.type
_entity.pdbx_description
1 polymer ?
#
loop_
_entity_poly.entity_id
_entity_poly.type
_entity_poly.pdbx_seq_one_letter_code
_entity_poly.pdbx_strand_id
1 'polypeptide(L)'
;MTSSPRSGTVPPPPPTKLHPAHTLLSRAHSPDTASRIFTDKVKNKPLLLQPTSSADRDKRALRRRIRLRKKEYYLRKRKPKPLSAREKRELGLLTLKKEEVKYDIYKGLHELWTGYMLEILGFVKDGQTVQKGALANVVTAQSHGSLLASADFHGAELEVVACSDAGKVGIRGIVVRDTKYTFVVVTVKDEVKTLPKRDTVFRYEIPLPERESDSRNDDPREEEVKDKEDTKGPRMLVFELHGNQFEFRPAERANRKFKWKAMDYL
;
A
#
# COMPACT_ATOMS: atom_id res chain seq x y z
N MET A 1 92.42 31.44 -15.22
CA MET A 1 90.95 31.46 -15.15
C MET A 1 90.39 30.79 -16.41
N THR A 2 90.15 29.48 -16.40
CA THR A 2 89.47 28.79 -17.51
C THR A 2 88.74 27.56 -16.94
N SER A 3 87.41 27.66 -16.88
CA SER A 3 86.48 26.67 -16.32
C SER A 3 85.98 25.69 -17.38
N SER A 4 86.04 24.38 -17.11
CA SER A 4 85.46 23.32 -17.95
C SER A 4 83.94 23.21 -17.77
N PRO A 5 83.15 23.03 -18.85
CA PRO A 5 81.70 22.89 -18.76
C PRO A 5 81.26 21.43 -18.48
N ARG A 6 80.18 21.30 -17.69
CA ARG A 6 79.51 20.06 -17.29
C ARG A 6 78.92 19.29 -18.48
N SER A 7 79.03 17.96 -18.45
CA SER A 7 78.33 17.03 -19.34
C SER A 7 76.82 17.10 -19.14
N GLY A 8 76.09 17.40 -20.21
CA GLY A 8 74.63 17.38 -20.26
C GLY A 8 74.10 15.95 -20.46
N THR A 9 73.20 15.52 -19.59
CA THR A 9 72.41 14.30 -19.70
C THR A 9 71.33 14.45 -20.77
N VAL A 10 71.33 13.58 -21.78
CA VAL A 10 70.30 13.49 -22.82
C VAL A 10 69.03 12.83 -22.24
N PRO A 11 67.82 13.41 -22.44
CA PRO A 11 66.57 12.82 -21.95
C PRO A 11 66.15 11.60 -22.80
N PRO A 12 65.45 10.61 -22.21
CA PRO A 12 65.01 9.41 -22.94
C PRO A 12 63.88 9.73 -23.94
N PRO A 13 63.79 9.00 -25.06
CA PRO A 13 62.77 9.21 -26.09
C PRO A 13 61.34 8.87 -25.57
N PRO A 14 60.29 9.54 -26.10
CA PRO A 14 58.91 9.31 -25.65
C PRO A 14 58.42 7.89 -26.00
N PRO A 15 57.54 7.29 -25.19
CA PRO A 15 57.04 5.94 -25.43
C PRO A 15 56.25 5.91 -26.74
N THR A 16 56.75 5.15 -27.71
CA THR A 16 56.02 4.82 -28.92
C THR A 16 54.73 4.11 -28.50
N LYS A 17 53.56 4.61 -28.93
CA LYS A 17 52.28 3.98 -28.62
C LYS A 17 52.23 2.61 -29.29
N LEU A 18 52.63 1.58 -28.55
CA LEU A 18 52.54 0.19 -28.98
C LEU A 18 51.06 -0.16 -29.19
N HIS A 19 50.74 -0.75 -30.34
CA HIS A 19 49.39 -1.20 -30.65
C HIS A 19 48.91 -2.18 -29.55
N PRO A 20 47.67 -2.07 -29.03
CA PRO A 20 47.22 -2.87 -27.90
C PRO A 20 47.35 -4.38 -28.16
N ALA A 21 47.10 -4.84 -29.39
CA ALA A 21 47.33 -6.23 -29.76
C ALA A 21 48.80 -6.65 -29.68
N HIS A 22 49.76 -5.77 -29.99
CA HIS A 22 51.19 -6.06 -29.85
C HIS A 22 51.57 -6.21 -28.37
N THR A 23 51.05 -5.35 -27.51
CA THR A 23 51.24 -5.44 -26.04
C THR A 23 50.68 -6.74 -25.47
N LEU A 24 49.57 -7.25 -26.02
CA LEU A 24 49.01 -8.54 -25.62
C LEU A 24 49.85 -9.71 -26.14
N LEU A 25 50.31 -9.65 -27.38
CA LEU A 25 51.16 -10.69 -27.98
C LEU A 25 52.52 -10.81 -27.27
N SER A 26 53.11 -9.68 -26.86
CA SER A 26 54.39 -9.67 -26.13
C SER A 26 54.30 -10.25 -24.71
N ARG A 27 53.10 -10.43 -24.15
CA ARG A 27 52.91 -11.10 -22.86
C ARG A 27 52.98 -12.63 -22.95
N ALA A 28 52.67 -13.19 -24.11
CA ALA A 28 52.51 -14.63 -24.30
C ALA A 28 53.60 -15.25 -25.19
N HIS A 29 54.32 -14.45 -25.97
CA HIS A 29 55.29 -14.92 -26.95
C HIS A 29 56.64 -14.21 -26.82
N SER A 30 57.70 -14.84 -27.32
CA SER A 30 59.01 -14.19 -27.47
C SER A 30 58.88 -12.93 -28.34
N PRO A 31 59.74 -11.90 -28.15
CA PRO A 31 59.59 -10.61 -28.82
C PRO A 31 59.58 -10.73 -30.35
N ASP A 32 60.35 -11.66 -30.91
CA ASP A 32 60.40 -11.95 -32.34
C ASP A 32 59.09 -12.61 -32.83
N THR A 33 58.62 -13.63 -32.11
CA THR A 33 57.34 -14.31 -32.41
C THR A 33 56.15 -13.36 -32.30
N ALA A 34 56.12 -12.50 -31.27
CA ALA A 34 55.09 -11.49 -31.07
C ALA A 34 55.06 -10.49 -32.24
N SER A 35 56.24 -10.05 -32.70
CA SER A 35 56.38 -9.14 -33.84
C SER A 35 55.86 -9.77 -35.13
N ARG A 36 56.25 -11.03 -35.39
CA ARG A 36 55.80 -11.80 -36.56
C ARG A 36 54.29 -12.05 -36.57
N ILE A 37 53.70 -12.44 -35.43
CA ILE A 37 52.25 -12.64 -35.32
C ILE A 37 51.52 -11.31 -35.53
N PHE A 38 52.03 -10.21 -34.96
CA PHE A 38 51.43 -8.90 -35.11
C PHE A 38 51.45 -8.44 -36.58
N THR A 39 52.55 -8.65 -37.31
CA THR A 39 52.62 -8.31 -38.73
C THR A 39 51.65 -9.12 -39.56
N ASP A 40 51.65 -10.45 -39.39
CA ASP A 40 50.89 -11.35 -40.26
C ASP A 40 49.39 -11.32 -39.97
N LYS A 41 49.01 -11.27 -38.69
CA LYS A 41 47.61 -11.47 -38.25
C LYS A 41 46.87 -10.18 -37.93
N VAL A 42 47.59 -9.08 -37.68
CA VAL A 42 46.97 -7.80 -37.29
C VAL A 42 47.26 -6.73 -38.34
N LYS A 43 48.54 -6.43 -38.59
CA LYS A 43 48.94 -5.32 -39.48
C LYS A 43 48.59 -5.59 -40.94
N ASN A 44 48.85 -6.80 -41.43
CA ASN A 44 48.69 -7.16 -42.84
C ASN A 44 47.42 -7.97 -43.12
N LYS A 45 46.55 -8.15 -42.12
CA LYS A 45 45.30 -8.89 -42.30
C LYS A 45 44.30 -8.03 -43.09
N PRO A 46 43.90 -8.41 -44.32
CA PRO A 46 42.94 -7.63 -45.08
C PRO A 46 41.57 -7.66 -44.38
N LEU A 47 41.12 -6.51 -43.89
CA LEU A 47 39.75 -6.31 -43.44
C LEU A 47 38.88 -6.03 -44.67
N LEU A 48 38.28 -7.09 -45.20
CA LEU A 48 37.30 -7.00 -46.27
C LEU A 48 36.02 -6.33 -45.73
N LEU A 49 36.02 -5.00 -45.68
CA LEU A 49 34.83 -4.21 -45.43
C LEU A 49 33.96 -4.32 -46.67
N GLN A 50 32.99 -5.24 -46.66
CA GLN A 50 31.94 -5.23 -47.67
C GLN A 50 31.20 -3.89 -47.53
N PRO A 51 31.18 -3.04 -48.57
CA PRO A 51 30.31 -1.87 -48.56
C PRO A 51 28.90 -2.40 -48.33
N THR A 52 28.25 -1.98 -47.24
CA THR A 52 26.83 -2.28 -47.06
C THR A 52 26.13 -1.82 -48.33
N SER A 53 25.54 -2.75 -49.08
CA SER A 53 24.81 -2.43 -50.31
C SER A 53 23.87 -1.25 -50.04
N SER A 54 23.64 -0.38 -51.03
CA SER A 54 22.69 0.74 -50.87
C SER A 54 21.34 0.25 -50.32
N ALA A 55 20.91 -0.96 -50.72
CA ALA A 55 19.72 -1.64 -50.21
C ALA A 55 19.76 -1.94 -48.70
N ASP A 56 20.92 -2.21 -48.09
CA ASP A 56 21.03 -2.47 -46.65
C ASP A 56 21.04 -1.18 -45.81
N ARG A 57 21.45 -0.03 -46.38
CA ARG A 57 21.32 1.27 -45.72
C ARG A 57 19.86 1.59 -45.41
N ASP A 58 18.95 1.27 -46.33
CA ASP A 58 17.51 1.46 -46.15
C ASP A 58 16.93 0.53 -45.10
N LYS A 59 17.36 -0.73 -45.03
CA LYS A 59 16.93 -1.65 -43.96
C LYS A 59 17.32 -1.14 -42.58
N ARG A 60 18.52 -0.55 -42.44
CA ARG A 60 18.96 0.07 -41.17
C ARG A 60 18.09 1.29 -40.82
N ALA A 61 17.79 2.16 -41.79
CA ALA A 61 16.93 3.32 -41.60
C ALA A 61 15.49 2.91 -41.24
N LEU A 62 14.94 1.89 -41.89
CA LEU A 62 13.62 1.33 -41.61
C LEU A 62 13.54 0.74 -40.20
N ARG A 63 14.51 -0.07 -39.78
CA ARG A 63 14.59 -0.60 -38.41
C ARG A 63 14.65 0.52 -37.36
N ARG A 64 15.42 1.59 -37.63
CA ARG A 64 15.46 2.78 -36.77
C ARG A 64 14.10 3.46 -36.67
N ARG A 65 13.40 3.65 -37.81
CA ARG A 65 12.07 4.28 -37.88
C ARG A 65 11.03 3.47 -37.11
N ILE A 66 10.98 2.15 -37.32
CA ILE A 66 10.07 1.24 -36.60
C ILE A 66 10.33 1.29 -35.09
N ARG A 67 11.60 1.27 -34.66
CA ARG A 67 11.97 1.36 -33.24
C ARG A 67 11.53 2.68 -32.61
N LEU A 68 11.73 3.80 -33.29
CA LEU A 68 11.30 5.11 -32.81
C LEU A 68 9.78 5.22 -32.71
N ARG A 69 9.04 4.73 -33.73
CA ARG A 69 7.56 4.71 -33.71
C ARG A 69 7.00 3.83 -32.59
N LYS A 70 7.60 2.66 -32.34
CA LYS A 70 7.25 1.80 -31.20
C LYS A 70 7.52 2.49 -29.86
N LYS A 71 8.66 3.19 -29.73
CA LYS A 71 9.00 3.96 -28.51
C LYS A 71 8.01 5.09 -28.27
N GLU A 72 7.63 5.83 -29.31
CA GLU A 72 6.66 6.93 -29.21
C GLU A 72 5.26 6.42 -28.82
N TYR A 73 4.78 5.35 -29.47
CA TYR A 73 3.52 4.71 -29.11
C TYR A 73 3.50 4.25 -27.65
N TYR A 74 4.57 3.59 -27.19
CA TYR A 74 4.72 3.15 -25.81
C TYR A 74 4.71 4.33 -24.83
N LEU A 75 5.41 5.43 -25.13
CA LEU A 75 5.42 6.62 -24.27
C LEU A 75 4.05 7.31 -24.21
N ARG A 76 3.31 7.40 -25.33
CA ARG A 76 1.97 7.99 -25.37
C ARG A 76 0.92 7.17 -24.62
N LYS A 77 1.04 5.84 -24.64
CA LYS A 77 0.12 4.92 -23.95
C LYS A 77 0.55 4.60 -22.52
N ARG A 78 1.68 5.14 -22.04
CA ARG A 78 2.12 4.95 -20.66
C ARG A 78 1.25 5.79 -19.75
N LYS A 79 0.58 5.15 -18.79
CA LYS A 79 -0.03 5.86 -17.66
C LYS A 79 1.05 6.70 -16.96
N PRO A 80 0.70 7.88 -16.41
CA PRO A 80 1.65 8.66 -15.63
C PRO A 80 2.24 7.76 -14.54
N LYS A 81 3.55 7.92 -14.29
CA LYS A 81 4.23 7.15 -13.25
C LYS A 81 3.50 7.44 -11.92
N PRO A 82 3.08 6.42 -11.16
CA PRO A 82 2.47 6.67 -9.86
C PRO A 82 3.48 7.38 -8.96
N LEU A 83 2.98 8.29 -8.11
CA LEU A 83 3.83 9.03 -7.17
C LEU A 83 4.58 8.06 -6.26
N SER A 84 5.88 8.28 -6.12
CA SER A 84 6.74 7.59 -5.16
C SER A 84 6.24 7.81 -3.74
N ALA A 85 6.54 6.89 -2.82
CA ALA A 85 6.25 7.08 -1.40
C ALA A 85 6.92 8.35 -0.84
N ARG A 86 8.09 8.74 -1.38
CA ARG A 86 8.76 10.00 -1.03
C ARG A 86 7.95 11.21 -1.49
N GLU A 87 7.58 11.24 -2.76
CA GLU A 87 6.77 12.34 -3.36
C GLU A 87 5.42 12.49 -2.64
N LYS A 88 4.76 11.40 -2.26
CA LYS A 88 3.50 11.45 -1.49
C LYS A 88 3.67 12.06 -0.10
N ARG A 89 4.81 11.83 0.56
CA ARG A 89 5.12 12.43 1.87
C ARG A 89 5.47 13.91 1.72
N GLU A 90 6.25 14.28 0.71
CA GLU A 90 6.58 15.67 0.40
C GLU A 90 5.33 16.48 0.06
N LEU A 91 4.37 15.89 -0.66
CA LEU A 91 3.08 16.51 -0.95
C LEU A 91 2.11 16.52 0.25
N GLY A 92 2.46 15.88 1.37
CA GLY A 92 1.61 15.85 2.57
C GLY A 92 0.25 15.18 2.36
N LEU A 93 0.07 14.36 1.31
CA LEU A 93 -1.23 13.78 0.92
C LEU A 93 -1.88 12.92 2.01
N LEU A 94 -1.09 12.48 2.98
CA LEU A 94 -1.51 11.62 4.09
C LEU A 94 -1.52 12.36 5.43
N THR A 95 -1.25 13.66 5.46
CA THR A 95 -1.26 14.44 6.70
C THR A 95 -2.59 15.19 6.77
N LEU A 96 -3.37 14.91 7.81
CA LEU A 96 -4.63 15.64 8.06
C LEU A 96 -4.30 17.06 8.51
N LYS A 97 -4.96 18.05 7.92
CA LYS A 97 -4.84 19.45 8.36
C LYS A 97 -5.59 19.63 9.67
N LYS A 98 -5.17 20.58 10.50
CA LYS A 98 -5.83 20.86 11.79
C LYS A 98 -7.34 21.15 11.66
N GLU A 99 -7.76 21.74 10.55
CA GLU A 99 -9.17 22.03 10.25
C GLU A 99 -10.00 20.77 10.00
N GLU A 100 -9.37 19.71 9.47
CA GLU A 100 -9.99 18.42 9.17
C GLU A 100 -10.05 17.52 10.40
N VAL A 101 -9.24 17.79 11.44
CA VAL A 101 -9.23 17.05 12.71
C VAL A 101 -10.30 17.60 13.64
N LYS A 102 -11.56 17.60 13.21
CA LYS A 102 -12.70 17.87 14.09
C LYS A 102 -13.60 16.66 14.11
N TYR A 103 -13.87 16.13 15.29
CA TYR A 103 -14.71 14.95 15.49
C TYR A 103 -16.10 15.15 14.90
N ASP A 104 -16.64 16.37 15.02
CA ASP A 104 -17.97 16.74 14.53
C ASP A 104 -18.13 16.54 13.02
N ILE A 105 -17.08 16.77 12.23
CA ILE A 105 -17.08 16.55 10.77
C ILE A 105 -17.31 15.06 10.46
N TYR A 106 -16.74 14.18 11.28
CA TYR A 106 -16.79 12.73 11.06
C TYR A 106 -18.06 12.07 11.61
N LYS A 107 -18.90 12.77 12.38
CA LYS A 107 -20.19 12.23 12.84
C LYS A 107 -21.10 11.84 11.69
N GLY A 108 -21.23 12.69 10.67
CA GLY A 108 -22.02 12.37 9.47
C GLY A 108 -21.46 11.15 8.71
N LEU A 109 -20.14 10.96 8.75
CA LEU A 109 -19.51 9.75 8.19
C LEU A 109 -19.85 8.50 9.01
N HIS A 110 -19.92 8.64 10.35
CA HIS A 110 -20.33 7.56 11.24
C HIS A 110 -21.81 7.17 11.07
N GLU A 111 -22.69 8.15 10.85
CA GLU A 111 -24.11 7.89 10.51
C GLU A 111 -24.24 7.10 9.20
N LEU A 112 -23.49 7.50 8.17
CA LEU A 112 -23.44 6.79 6.90
C LEU A 112 -22.93 5.35 7.08
N TRP A 113 -21.88 5.17 7.87
CA TRP A 113 -21.31 3.85 8.16
C TRP A 113 -22.29 2.96 8.94
N THR A 114 -23.02 3.52 9.89
CA THR A 114 -24.08 2.82 10.63
C THR A 114 -25.17 2.33 9.69
N GLY A 115 -25.64 3.18 8.77
CA GLY A 115 -26.61 2.78 7.73
C GLY A 115 -26.09 1.66 6.82
N TYR A 116 -24.83 1.77 6.37
CA TYR A 116 -24.15 0.72 5.60
C TYR A 116 -24.08 -0.61 6.36
N MET A 117 -23.74 -0.59 7.65
CA MET A 117 -23.67 -1.81 8.45
C MET A 117 -25.04 -2.43 8.72
N LEU A 118 -26.07 -1.61 8.93
CA LEU A 118 -27.45 -2.09 9.05
C LEU A 118 -27.93 -2.76 7.76
N GLU A 119 -27.50 -2.28 6.59
CA GLU A 119 -27.78 -2.93 5.31
C GLU A 119 -27.05 -4.27 5.17
N ILE A 120 -25.76 -4.35 5.52
CA ILE A 120 -24.99 -5.62 5.50
C ILE A 120 -25.60 -6.66 6.42
N LEU A 121 -26.02 -6.23 7.61
CA LEU A 121 -26.64 -7.09 8.61
C LEU A 121 -28.11 -7.41 8.29
N GLY A 122 -28.65 -6.86 7.19
CA GLY A 122 -29.99 -7.17 6.70
C GLY A 122 -31.14 -6.49 7.45
N PHE A 123 -30.84 -5.52 8.32
CA PHE A 123 -31.85 -4.72 9.03
C PHE A 123 -32.47 -3.64 8.14
N VAL A 124 -31.75 -3.19 7.12
CA VAL A 124 -32.22 -2.20 6.14
C VAL A 124 -32.07 -2.77 4.74
N LYS A 125 -33.07 -2.54 3.89
CA LYS A 125 -33.02 -2.87 2.46
C LYS A 125 -33.69 -1.74 1.69
N ASP A 126 -33.01 -1.22 0.68
CA ASP A 126 -33.51 -0.12 -0.17
C ASP A 126 -33.92 1.13 0.65
N GLY A 127 -33.19 1.42 1.73
CA GLY A 127 -33.46 2.55 2.64
C GLY A 127 -34.65 2.36 3.57
N GLN A 128 -35.31 1.20 3.54
CA GLN A 128 -36.42 0.87 4.43
C GLN A 128 -35.98 -0.14 5.49
N THR A 129 -36.38 0.09 6.73
CA THR A 129 -36.17 -0.86 7.83
C THR A 129 -36.97 -2.11 7.54
N VAL A 130 -36.27 -3.23 7.40
CA VAL A 130 -36.87 -4.52 7.11
C VAL A 130 -37.43 -5.08 8.41
N GLN A 131 -38.74 -4.94 8.61
CA GLN A 131 -39.45 -5.63 9.67
C GLN A 131 -39.64 -7.12 9.32
N LYS A 132 -38.54 -7.88 9.16
CA LYS A 132 -38.65 -9.33 9.11
C LYS A 132 -38.78 -9.85 10.54
N GLY A 133 -39.64 -10.86 10.72
CA GLY A 133 -39.96 -11.44 12.04
C GLY A 133 -38.72 -11.84 12.84
N ALA A 134 -38.89 -12.02 14.15
CA ALA A 134 -37.83 -12.12 15.16
C ALA A 134 -36.61 -13.00 14.81
N LEU A 135 -36.80 -14.06 14.02
CA LEU A 135 -35.75 -14.99 13.59
C LEU A 135 -34.83 -14.46 12.48
N ALA A 136 -35.30 -13.54 11.64
CA ALA A 136 -34.50 -13.00 10.52
C ALA A 136 -33.46 -11.97 10.98
N ASN A 137 -33.61 -11.44 12.19
CA ASN A 137 -32.77 -10.38 12.75
C ASN A 137 -31.67 -10.92 13.68
N VAL A 138 -31.40 -12.23 13.64
CA VAL A 138 -30.37 -12.86 14.47
C VAL A 138 -29.03 -12.80 13.75
N VAL A 139 -28.13 -11.97 14.28
CA VAL A 139 -26.76 -11.91 13.78
C VAL A 139 -25.97 -13.08 14.35
N THR A 140 -25.71 -14.10 13.54
CA THR A 140 -24.84 -15.23 13.91
C THR A 140 -23.46 -15.10 13.26
N ALA A 141 -22.42 -15.57 13.95
CA ALA A 141 -21.05 -15.57 13.43
C ALA A 141 -20.93 -16.35 12.10
N GLN A 142 -21.71 -17.41 11.92
CA GLN A 142 -21.67 -18.23 10.70
C GLN A 142 -22.29 -17.51 9.48
N SER A 143 -23.35 -16.73 9.69
CA SER A 143 -24.05 -16.03 8.60
C SER A 143 -23.40 -14.69 8.24
N HIS A 144 -22.97 -13.92 9.23
CA HIS A 144 -22.50 -12.55 9.03
C HIS A 144 -20.98 -12.40 9.18
N GLY A 145 -20.27 -13.39 9.74
CA GLY A 145 -18.83 -13.27 10.01
C GLY A 145 -17.99 -12.99 8.76
N SER A 146 -18.32 -13.61 7.62
CA SER A 146 -17.63 -13.36 6.34
C SER A 146 -17.95 -11.98 5.76
N LEU A 147 -19.18 -11.48 5.98
CA LEU A 147 -19.60 -10.14 5.56
C LEU A 147 -18.88 -9.08 6.40
N LEU A 148 -18.88 -9.21 7.72
CA LEU A 148 -18.20 -8.30 8.64
C LEU A 148 -16.68 -8.30 8.44
N ALA A 149 -16.07 -9.46 8.15
CA ALA A 149 -14.64 -9.55 7.86
C ALA A 149 -14.23 -8.84 6.56
N SER A 150 -15.13 -8.78 5.58
CA SER A 150 -14.88 -8.13 4.28
C SER A 150 -15.33 -6.66 4.24
N ALA A 151 -16.09 -6.21 5.24
CA ALA A 151 -16.65 -4.87 5.31
C ALA A 151 -15.60 -3.74 5.45
N ASP A 152 -16.02 -2.55 5.04
CA ASP A 152 -15.26 -1.32 5.25
C ASP A 152 -15.53 -0.73 6.65
N PHE A 153 -14.48 -0.16 7.24
CA PHE A 153 -14.48 0.42 8.59
C PHE A 153 -14.14 1.91 8.59
N HIS A 154 -14.03 2.56 7.43
CA HIS A 154 -13.99 4.02 7.38
C HIS A 154 -15.33 4.59 7.90
N GLY A 155 -15.27 5.48 8.88
CA GLY A 155 -16.46 5.99 9.58
C GLY A 155 -16.91 5.15 10.78
N ALA A 156 -16.32 3.97 11.01
CA ALA A 156 -16.63 3.18 12.20
C ALA A 156 -16.15 3.93 13.46
N GLU A 157 -17.03 4.05 14.47
CA GLU A 157 -16.58 4.44 15.80
C GLU A 157 -16.03 3.19 16.51
N LEU A 158 -14.74 3.23 16.83
CA LEU A 158 -14.04 2.13 17.48
C LEU A 158 -13.59 2.55 18.88
N GLU A 159 -13.69 1.61 19.81
CA GLU A 159 -13.11 1.68 21.14
C GLU A 159 -12.07 0.58 21.35
N VAL A 160 -10.93 0.89 21.94
CA VAL A 160 -9.92 -0.13 22.29
C VAL A 160 -10.30 -0.80 23.60
N VAL A 161 -10.73 -2.06 23.55
CA VAL A 161 -11.10 -2.85 24.76
C VAL A 161 -9.89 -3.51 25.38
N ALA A 162 -9.00 -4.08 24.54
CA ALA A 162 -7.78 -4.71 25.00
C ALA A 162 -6.63 -4.36 24.05
N CYS A 163 -5.44 -4.12 24.60
CA CYS A 163 -4.24 -3.86 23.84
C CYS A 163 -3.03 -4.33 24.65
N SER A 164 -1.99 -4.80 23.97
CA SER A 164 -0.68 -5.06 24.60
C SER A 164 -0.11 -3.83 25.32
N ASP A 165 -0.43 -2.63 24.82
CA ASP A 165 -0.09 -1.36 25.47
C ASP A 165 -1.30 -0.81 26.24
N ALA A 166 -1.23 -0.89 27.57
CA ALA A 166 -2.26 -0.42 28.48
C ALA A 166 -2.63 1.07 28.26
N GLY A 167 -1.69 1.90 27.78
CA GLY A 167 -1.95 3.32 27.52
C GLY A 167 -2.92 3.58 26.36
N LYS A 168 -3.18 2.57 25.52
CA LYS A 168 -4.13 2.68 24.40
C LYS A 168 -5.53 2.19 24.71
N VAL A 169 -5.70 1.46 25.82
CA VAL A 169 -6.99 0.91 26.24
C VAL A 169 -7.94 2.05 26.61
N GLY A 170 -9.21 1.95 26.19
CA GLY A 170 -10.24 2.98 26.39
C GLY A 170 -10.19 4.14 25.39
N ILE A 171 -9.26 4.15 24.43
CA ILE A 171 -9.30 5.16 23.36
C ILE A 171 -10.51 4.88 22.47
N ARG A 172 -11.41 5.87 22.37
CA ARG A 172 -12.58 5.86 21.49
C ARG A 172 -12.47 6.95 20.42
N GLY A 173 -12.83 6.62 19.17
CA GLY A 173 -12.85 7.58 18.08
C GLY A 173 -13.33 7.01 16.74
N ILE A 174 -13.60 7.90 15.78
CA ILE A 174 -14.09 7.55 14.45
C ILE A 174 -12.90 7.31 13.51
N VAL A 175 -12.90 6.19 12.79
CA VAL A 175 -11.86 5.82 11.84
C VAL A 175 -11.91 6.71 10.60
N VAL A 176 -10.86 7.51 10.41
CA VAL A 176 -10.67 8.34 9.22
C VAL A 176 -9.88 7.57 8.16
N ARG A 177 -8.91 6.75 8.58
CA ARG A 177 -8.11 5.94 7.65
C ARG A 177 -7.91 4.53 8.17
N ASP A 178 -8.21 3.57 7.31
CA ASP A 178 -7.90 2.16 7.51
C ASP A 178 -6.69 1.78 6.65
N THR A 179 -5.54 1.59 7.31
CA THR A 179 -4.31 1.12 6.64
C THR A 179 -4.09 -0.36 6.91
N LYS A 180 -3.01 -0.92 6.37
CA LYS A 180 -2.70 -2.35 6.56
C LYS A 180 -2.65 -2.71 8.06
N TYR A 181 -1.82 -2.03 8.84
CA TYR A 181 -1.55 -2.40 10.23
C TYR A 181 -2.11 -1.43 11.27
N THR A 182 -2.68 -0.31 10.85
CA THR A 182 -3.15 0.71 11.78
C THR A 182 -4.49 1.29 11.36
N PHE A 183 -5.29 1.64 12.35
CA PHE A 183 -6.40 2.56 12.22
C PHE A 183 -5.97 3.95 12.63
N VAL A 184 -6.35 4.96 11.87
CA VAL A 184 -6.19 6.37 12.25
C VAL A 184 -7.57 6.87 12.64
N VAL A 185 -7.74 7.17 13.92
CA VAL A 185 -9.01 7.62 14.50
C VAL A 185 -8.93 9.09 14.90
N VAL A 186 -10.05 9.79 14.82
CA VAL A 186 -10.24 11.10 15.44
C VAL A 186 -11.08 10.91 16.68
N THR A 187 -10.53 11.34 17.82
CA THR A 187 -11.19 11.23 19.12
C THR A 187 -12.14 12.40 19.36
N VAL A 188 -13.03 12.28 20.34
CA VAL A 188 -13.96 13.34 20.76
C VAL A 188 -13.23 14.64 21.17
N LYS A 189 -11.95 14.54 21.54
CA LYS A 189 -11.08 15.68 21.92
C LYS A 189 -10.44 16.36 20.71
N ASP A 190 -10.89 16.09 19.49
CA ASP A 190 -10.31 16.62 18.25
C ASP A 190 -8.81 16.28 18.09
N GLU A 191 -8.42 15.10 18.57
CA GLU A 191 -7.06 14.57 18.44
C GLU A 191 -7.04 13.39 17.46
N VAL A 192 -6.06 13.38 16.54
CA VAL A 192 -5.75 12.20 15.71
C VAL A 192 -4.91 11.22 16.51
N LYS A 193 -5.40 9.98 16.65
CA LYS A 193 -4.63 8.87 17.23
C LYS A 193 -4.45 7.76 16.21
N THR A 194 -3.25 7.19 16.17
CA THR A 194 -2.95 6.03 15.31
C THR A 194 -2.89 4.78 16.18
N LEU A 195 -3.85 3.89 16.00
CA LEU A 195 -4.02 2.66 16.76
C LEU A 195 -3.45 1.47 15.97
N PRO A 196 -2.53 0.67 16.54
CA PRO A 196 -2.05 -0.55 15.91
C PRO A 196 -3.16 -1.61 15.92
N LYS A 197 -3.31 -2.37 14.84
CA LYS A 197 -4.24 -3.50 14.78
C LYS A 197 -3.68 -4.73 15.48
N ARG A 198 -2.38 -4.93 15.36
CA ARG A 198 -1.70 -6.03 16.02
C ARG A 198 -1.87 -5.92 17.54
N ASP A 199 -2.11 -7.06 18.19
CA ASP A 199 -2.19 -7.21 19.63
C ASP A 199 -3.16 -6.18 20.24
N THR A 200 -4.31 -6.00 19.58
CA THR A 200 -5.37 -5.06 19.95
C THR A 200 -6.75 -5.62 19.59
N VAL A 201 -7.72 -5.47 20.49
CA VAL A 201 -9.14 -5.79 20.31
C VAL A 201 -9.92 -4.49 20.32
N PHE A 202 -10.68 -4.26 19.25
CA PHE A 202 -11.54 -3.09 19.11
C PHE A 202 -13.00 -3.49 19.31
N ARG A 203 -13.78 -2.68 20.01
CA ARG A 203 -15.23 -2.77 20.06
C ARG A 203 -15.84 -1.71 19.17
N TYR A 204 -16.92 -2.07 18.49
CA TYR A 204 -17.78 -1.14 17.77
C TYR A 204 -19.23 -1.46 18.04
N GLU A 205 -20.05 -0.42 17.98
CA GLU A 205 -21.46 -0.50 18.35
C GLU A 205 -22.30 0.02 17.18
N ILE A 206 -23.42 -0.65 16.93
CA ILE A 206 -24.38 -0.29 15.88
C ILE A 206 -25.75 -0.13 16.54
N PRO A 207 -26.30 1.09 16.61
CA PRO A 207 -27.64 1.30 17.12
C PRO A 207 -28.67 0.67 16.17
N LEU A 208 -29.60 -0.12 16.73
CA LEU A 208 -30.69 -0.72 15.96
C LEU A 208 -31.85 0.27 15.81
N PRO A 209 -32.55 0.27 14.67
CA PRO A 209 -33.78 1.03 14.53
C PRO A 209 -34.83 0.51 15.53
N GLU A 210 -35.57 1.43 16.16
CA GLU A 210 -36.65 1.10 17.10
C GLU A 210 -37.72 0.26 16.39
N ARG A 211 -38.23 -0.78 17.07
CA ARG A 211 -39.38 -1.54 16.59
C ARG A 211 -40.64 -0.76 16.96
N GLU A 212 -41.53 -0.55 15.99
CA GLU A 212 -42.84 0.08 16.22
C GLU A 212 -43.68 -0.64 17.31
N SER A 213 -43.32 -1.87 17.70
CA SER A 213 -43.97 -2.61 18.78
C SER A 213 -43.64 -2.11 20.19
N ASP A 214 -42.50 -1.41 20.40
CA ASP A 214 -42.11 -0.95 21.74
C ASP A 214 -42.90 0.32 22.16
N SER A 215 -43.66 0.94 21.25
CA SER A 215 -44.42 2.17 21.51
C SER A 215 -45.93 1.96 21.75
N ARG A 216 -46.44 0.72 21.84
CA ARG A 216 -47.90 0.44 21.94
C ARG A 216 -48.38 -0.23 23.23
N ASN A 217 -47.52 -0.44 24.23
CA ASN A 217 -47.95 -0.97 25.53
C ASN A 217 -48.10 0.16 26.54
N ASP A 218 -49.19 0.91 26.40
CA ASP A 218 -49.78 1.77 27.44
C ASP A 218 -51.03 1.02 27.97
N ASP A 219 -50.81 -0.09 28.67
CA ASP A 219 -51.87 -0.82 29.40
C ASP A 219 -51.48 -0.89 30.89
N PRO A 220 -52.19 -0.18 31.78
CA PRO A 220 -51.79 0.00 33.18
C PRO A 220 -52.23 -1.16 34.10
N ARG A 221 -51.94 -2.41 33.71
CA ARG A 221 -52.33 -3.60 34.50
C ARG A 221 -51.35 -4.75 34.39
N GLU A 222 -50.14 -4.58 34.90
CA GLU A 222 -49.30 -5.70 35.35
C GLU A 222 -48.24 -5.14 36.32
N GLU A 223 -48.67 -4.90 37.56
CA GLU A 223 -47.76 -4.85 38.70
C GLU A 223 -47.37 -6.29 39.09
N GLU A 224 -46.17 -6.43 39.64
CA GLU A 224 -45.57 -7.64 40.24
C GLU A 224 -44.77 -8.53 39.27
N VAL A 225 -43.47 -8.22 39.11
CA VAL A 225 -42.34 -9.04 39.63
C VAL A 225 -40.99 -8.42 39.23
N LYS A 226 -40.32 -7.86 40.25
CA LYS A 226 -38.88 -7.92 40.58
C LYS A 226 -37.79 -7.66 39.51
N ASP A 227 -37.02 -6.61 39.80
CA ASP A 227 -35.56 -6.47 39.61
C ASP A 227 -35.01 -6.45 38.17
N LYS A 228 -34.93 -5.24 37.59
CA LYS A 228 -33.80 -4.70 36.81
C LYS A 228 -34.12 -3.30 36.26
N GLU A 229 -33.79 -2.27 37.04
CA GLU A 229 -33.62 -0.90 36.55
C GLU A 229 -32.39 -0.89 35.62
N ASP A 230 -32.55 -0.94 34.27
CA ASP A 230 -31.49 -0.53 33.31
C ASP A 230 -31.88 -0.58 31.79
N THR A 231 -33.16 -0.56 31.40
CA THR A 231 -33.58 -0.78 30.00
C THR A 231 -34.38 0.37 29.36
N LYS A 232 -33.87 1.60 29.43
CA LYS A 232 -34.41 2.75 28.63
C LYS A 232 -33.50 3.21 27.48
N GLY A 233 -32.37 2.55 27.24
CA GLY A 233 -31.49 2.87 26.12
C GLY A 233 -31.96 2.23 24.79
N PRO A 234 -31.64 2.85 23.64
CA PRO A 234 -31.84 2.21 22.33
C PRO A 234 -31.10 0.87 22.29
N ARG A 235 -31.68 -0.16 21.66
CA ARG A 235 -31.03 -1.47 21.54
C ARG A 235 -29.81 -1.33 20.62
N MET A 236 -28.64 -1.75 21.08
CA MET A 236 -27.38 -1.66 20.31
C MET A 236 -26.81 -3.06 20.08
N LEU A 237 -26.31 -3.31 18.87
CA LEU A 237 -25.46 -4.47 18.61
C LEU A 237 -24.01 -4.12 18.93
N VAL A 238 -23.37 -4.96 19.73
CA VAL A 238 -21.97 -4.79 20.14
C VAL A 238 -21.14 -5.87 19.47
N PHE A 239 -20.07 -5.46 18.81
CA PHE A 239 -19.15 -6.36 18.12
C PHE A 239 -17.72 -6.13 18.58
N GLU A 240 -16.95 -7.22 18.66
CA GLU A 240 -15.53 -7.19 18.93
C GLU A 240 -14.73 -7.62 17.71
N LEU A 241 -13.70 -6.83 17.39
CA LEU A 241 -12.79 -6.99 16.26
C LEU A 241 -11.38 -7.28 16.77
N HIS A 242 -10.95 -8.53 16.59
CA HIS A 242 -9.58 -8.93 16.88
C HIS A 242 -8.63 -8.44 15.78
N GLY A 243 -7.81 -7.43 16.09
CA GLY A 243 -6.97 -6.77 15.11
C GLY A 243 -5.84 -7.65 14.53
N ASN A 244 -5.41 -8.70 15.24
CA ASN A 244 -4.47 -9.72 14.73
C ASN A 244 -4.98 -10.42 13.45
N GLN A 245 -6.29 -10.55 13.28
CA GLN A 245 -6.89 -11.12 12.07
C GLN A 245 -7.27 -10.05 11.03
N PHE A 246 -7.12 -8.76 11.37
CA PHE A 246 -7.64 -7.63 10.60
C PHE A 246 -6.56 -6.74 9.97
N GLU A 247 -5.33 -7.25 9.83
CA GLU A 247 -4.16 -6.54 9.30
C GLU A 247 -4.16 -6.28 7.78
N PHE A 248 -5.27 -6.53 7.08
CA PHE A 248 -5.35 -6.33 5.64
C PHE A 248 -5.97 -4.98 5.32
N ARG A 249 -5.52 -4.38 4.21
CA ARG A 249 -6.13 -3.13 3.72
C ARG A 249 -7.58 -3.41 3.31
N PRO A 250 -8.50 -2.42 3.41
CA PRO A 250 -9.90 -2.58 3.00
C PRO A 250 -10.09 -3.23 1.61
N ALA A 251 -9.39 -2.70 0.61
CA ALA A 251 -9.45 -3.24 -0.76
C ALA A 251 -8.92 -4.67 -0.89
N GLU A 252 -8.01 -5.09 -0.01
CA GLU A 252 -7.50 -6.45 0.04
C GLU A 252 -8.49 -7.37 0.77
N ARG A 253 -9.13 -6.92 1.86
CA ARG A 253 -10.12 -7.69 2.62
C ARG A 253 -11.31 -8.10 1.76
N ALA A 254 -11.87 -7.16 0.99
CA ALA A 254 -13.02 -7.42 0.12
C ALA A 254 -12.78 -8.56 -0.89
N ASN A 255 -11.55 -8.72 -1.36
CA ASN A 255 -11.18 -9.73 -2.36
C ASN A 255 -10.55 -10.99 -1.75
N ARG A 256 -10.39 -11.05 -0.43
CA ARG A 256 -9.61 -12.09 0.24
C ARG A 256 -10.49 -13.26 0.65
N LYS A 257 -10.04 -14.46 0.31
CA LYS A 257 -10.55 -15.70 0.90
C LYS A 257 -9.95 -15.88 2.28
N PHE A 258 -10.70 -15.50 3.32
CA PHE A 258 -10.29 -15.70 4.70
C PHE A 258 -10.20 -17.20 5.02
N LYS A 259 -9.15 -17.59 5.72
CA LYS A 259 -8.97 -18.95 6.25
C LYS A 259 -8.96 -18.85 7.77
N TRP A 260 -9.58 -19.82 8.43
CA TRP A 260 -9.52 -19.92 9.88
C TRP A 260 -8.05 -20.07 10.32
N LYS A 261 -7.65 -19.26 11.29
CA LYS A 261 -6.35 -19.36 11.97
C LYS A 261 -6.62 -19.45 13.46
N ALA A 262 -5.74 -20.14 14.18
CA ALA A 262 -5.75 -20.06 15.64
C ALA A 262 -5.62 -18.59 16.06
N MET A 263 -6.45 -18.21 17.03
CA MET A 263 -6.39 -16.88 17.64
C MET A 263 -5.25 -16.90 18.64
N ASP A 264 -4.23 -16.06 18.40
CA ASP A 264 -3.31 -15.68 19.45
C ASP A 264 -4.06 -14.64 20.29
N TYR A 265 -4.57 -15.08 21.45
CA TYR A 265 -5.16 -14.18 22.43
C TYR A 265 -4.05 -13.34 23.07
N LEU A 266 -4.41 -12.08 23.38
CA LEU A 266 -3.59 -11.16 24.17
C LEU A 266 -3.36 -11.69 25.59
#